data_AF-A0A919EIA2-F1
#
_entry.id   AF-A0A919EIA2-F1
#
_cell.length_a   1.000
_cell.length_b   1.000
_cell.length_c   1.000
_cell.angle_alpha   90.00
_cell.angle_beta   90.00
_cell.angle_gamma   90.00
#
_symmetry.space_group_name_H-M   'P 1'
#
loop_
_entity.id
_entity.type
_entity.pdbx_description
1 polymer ?
#
loop_
_entity_poly.entity_id
_entity_poly.type
_entity_poly.pdbx_seq_one_letter_code
_entity_poly.pdbx_strand_id
1 'polypeptide(L)'
;MKPIEVNDLKLLEILNRVPFFKKFSPSERASFLASAIQFLKCPAGRYIIRKGERETSFYIILAGEASVVAQKNLPPVGVLKPGYFIGEGAFINNNPRSASVVAETPMVLIRLDQESLLRFPSSIREKIKDQIIEGMANRIADMNAKYLSVDSR
;
A
#
# COMPACT_ATOMS: atom_id res chain seq x y z
N MET A 1 -11.29 9.74 -0.66
CA MET A 1 -11.59 8.28 -0.70
C MET A 1 -12.88 8.04 0.04
N LYS A 2 -13.62 6.97 -0.26
CA LYS A 2 -14.85 6.63 0.46
C LYS A 2 -14.75 5.21 1.03
N PRO A 3 -15.19 4.98 2.28
CA PRO A 3 -15.36 3.63 2.82
C PRO A 3 -16.31 2.84 1.92
N ILE A 4 -16.06 1.53 1.82
CA ILE A 4 -16.95 0.60 1.13
C ILE A 4 -17.22 -0.60 2.02
N GLU A 5 -18.45 -1.08 1.98
CA GLU A 5 -18.82 -2.39 2.47
C GLU A 5 -18.75 -3.38 1.30
N VAL A 6 -17.99 -4.44 1.48
CA VAL A 6 -17.85 -5.52 0.50
C VAL A 6 -18.03 -6.81 1.26
N ASN A 7 -18.80 -7.74 0.70
CA ASN A 7 -18.97 -9.07 1.30
C ASN A 7 -17.61 -9.77 1.45
N ASP A 8 -17.38 -10.37 2.62
CA ASP A 8 -16.19 -11.11 3.01
C ASP A 8 -15.72 -12.12 1.97
N LEU A 9 -16.64 -12.84 1.31
CA LEU A 9 -16.27 -13.82 0.27
C LEU A 9 -15.51 -13.18 -0.90
N LYS A 10 -15.98 -12.01 -1.37
CA LYS A 10 -15.32 -11.27 -2.45
C LYS A 10 -13.99 -10.71 -1.98
N LEU A 11 -13.92 -10.24 -0.74
CA LEU A 11 -12.68 -9.74 -0.14
C LEU A 11 -11.64 -10.86 0.00
N LEU A 12 -12.04 -12.05 0.46
CA LEU A 12 -11.20 -13.24 0.53
C LEU A 12 -10.62 -13.60 -0.84
N GLU A 13 -11.45 -13.59 -1.89
CA GLU A 13 -11.00 -13.85 -3.26
C GLU A 13 -9.93 -12.84 -3.71
N ILE A 14 -10.13 -11.56 -3.39
CA ILE A 14 -9.16 -10.50 -3.67
C ILE A 14 -7.86 -10.75 -2.88
N LEU A 15 -7.94 -10.99 -1.56
CA LEU A 15 -6.76 -11.25 -0.73
C LEU A 15 -5.97 -12.47 -1.24
N ASN A 16 -6.64 -13.50 -1.74
CA ASN A 16 -5.98 -14.69 -2.28
C ASN A 16 -5.13 -14.42 -3.53
N ARG A 17 -5.44 -13.37 -4.31
CA ARG A 17 -4.73 -13.01 -5.54
C ARG A 17 -3.65 -11.95 -5.33
N VAL A 18 -3.78 -11.12 -4.30
CA VAL A 18 -2.91 -9.98 -4.06
C VAL A 18 -1.55 -10.46 -3.52
N PRO A 19 -0.42 -10.14 -4.18
CA PRO A 19 0.92 -10.62 -3.79
C PRO A 19 1.29 -10.43 -2.32
N PHE A 20 0.90 -9.29 -1.72
CA PHE A 20 1.12 -8.97 -0.30
C PHE A 20 0.62 -10.08 0.64
N PHE A 21 -0.49 -10.74 0.31
CA PHE A 21 -1.12 -11.74 1.17
C PHE A 21 -0.72 -13.18 0.83
N LYS A 22 0.23 -13.40 -0.10
CA LYS A 22 0.64 -14.76 -0.51
C LYS A 22 1.21 -15.60 0.64
N LYS A 23 1.92 -14.98 1.58
CA LYS A 23 2.50 -15.65 2.77
C LYS A 23 1.53 -15.84 3.94
N PHE A 24 0.29 -15.35 3.80
CA PHE A 24 -0.77 -15.52 4.78
C PHE A 24 -1.52 -16.82 4.47
N SER A 25 -1.70 -17.67 5.46
CA SER A 25 -2.57 -18.84 5.38
C SER A 25 -4.04 -18.42 5.18
N PRO A 26 -4.91 -19.32 4.71
CA PRO A 26 -6.33 -19.02 4.57
C PRO A 26 -6.97 -18.51 5.87
N SER A 27 -6.64 -19.10 7.02
CA SER A 27 -7.13 -18.67 8.33
C SER A 27 -6.61 -17.30 8.74
N GLU A 28 -5.36 -16.96 8.43
CA GLU A 28 -4.81 -15.63 8.70
C GLU A 28 -5.44 -14.56 7.80
N ARG A 29 -5.76 -14.87 6.54
CA ARG A 29 -6.51 -13.95 5.66
C ARG A 29 -7.92 -13.71 6.20
N ALA A 30 -8.61 -14.75 6.66
CA ALA A 30 -9.92 -14.62 7.30
C ALA A 30 -9.84 -13.79 8.59
N SER A 31 -8.84 -14.06 9.44
CA SER A 31 -8.61 -13.29 10.67
C SER A 31 -8.20 -11.84 10.38
N PHE A 32 -7.49 -11.60 9.28
CA PHE A 32 -7.17 -10.26 8.82
C PHE A 32 -8.44 -9.48 8.44
N LEU A 33 -9.38 -10.10 7.72
CA LEU A 33 -10.67 -9.48 7.39
C LEU A 33 -11.54 -9.19 8.62
N ALA A 34 -11.50 -10.09 9.61
CA ALA A 34 -12.25 -9.93 10.86
C ALA A 34 -11.69 -8.82 11.78
N SER A 35 -10.43 -8.43 11.58
CA SER A 35 -9.84 -7.30 12.29
C SER A 35 -10.38 -6.02 11.67
N ALA A 36 -10.97 -5.11 12.46
CA ALA A 36 -11.71 -3.94 11.99
C ALA A 36 -10.92 -3.00 11.05
N ILE A 37 -10.80 -3.38 9.77
CA ILE A 37 -10.06 -2.70 8.72
C ILE A 37 -10.99 -1.86 7.86
N GLN A 38 -10.44 -0.78 7.31
CA GLN A 38 -11.18 0.10 6.42
C GLN A 38 -10.83 -0.18 4.97
N PHE A 39 -11.82 -0.67 4.21
CA PHE A 39 -11.75 -0.75 2.76
C PHE A 39 -12.16 0.59 2.15
N LEU A 40 -11.36 1.07 1.20
CA LEU A 40 -11.56 2.35 0.56
C LEU A 40 -11.67 2.18 -0.95
N LYS A 41 -12.61 2.90 -1.56
CA LYS A 41 -12.64 3.14 -3.00
C LYS A 41 -12.07 4.53 -3.31
N CYS A 42 -11.22 4.59 -4.33
CA CYS A 42 -10.67 5.83 -4.86
C CYS A 42 -10.99 5.94 -6.36
N PRO A 43 -11.69 6.98 -6.83
CA PRO A 43 -11.84 7.24 -8.26
C PRO A 43 -10.51 7.57 -8.93
N ALA A 44 -10.42 7.33 -10.24
CA ALA A 44 -9.29 7.79 -11.06
C ALA A 44 -9.10 9.32 -10.95
N GLY A 45 -7.86 9.78 -11.10
CA GLY A 45 -7.45 11.18 -10.99
C GLY A 45 -7.43 11.75 -9.57
N ARG A 46 -7.78 10.96 -8.54
CA ARG A 46 -7.79 11.42 -7.15
C ARG A 46 -6.47 11.11 -6.44
N TYR A 47 -6.06 12.04 -5.58
CA TYR A 47 -4.97 11.81 -4.65
C TYR A 47 -5.38 10.78 -3.58
N ILE A 48 -4.54 9.77 -3.41
CA ILE A 48 -4.58 8.82 -2.30
C ILE A 48 -3.74 9.38 -1.15
N ILE A 49 -2.58 9.94 -1.49
CA ILE A 49 -1.64 10.59 -0.59
C ILE A 49 -1.24 11.92 -1.22
N ARG A 50 -1.19 13.01 -0.44
CA ARG A 50 -0.57 14.27 -0.88
C ARG A 50 0.74 14.49 -0.14
N LYS A 51 1.77 14.88 -0.89
CA LYS A 51 3.07 15.28 -0.34
C LYS A 51 2.89 16.39 0.71
N GLY A 52 3.61 16.26 1.83
CA GLY A 52 3.61 17.22 2.94
C GLY A 52 2.51 17.03 3.98
N GLU A 53 1.49 16.20 3.72
CA GLU A 53 0.48 15.87 4.73
C GLU A 53 1.10 15.08 5.90
N ARG A 54 0.54 15.23 7.11
CA ARG A 54 0.97 14.53 8.33
C ARG A 54 0.17 13.28 8.67
N GLU A 55 -0.76 12.90 7.79
CA GLU A 55 -1.54 11.67 7.93
C GLU A 55 -0.59 10.46 7.85
N THR A 56 -0.66 9.53 8.82
CA THR A 56 0.34 8.47 9.00
C THR A 56 -0.16 7.07 8.67
N SER A 57 -1.35 6.89 8.10
CA SER A 57 -1.80 5.57 7.66
C SER A 57 -0.90 5.02 6.55
N PHE A 58 -0.84 3.71 6.43
CA PHE A 58 -0.37 3.05 5.23
C PHE A 58 -1.54 2.41 4.49
N TYR A 59 -1.36 2.20 3.19
CA TYR A 59 -2.39 1.65 2.33
C TYR A 59 -1.86 0.46 1.54
N ILE A 60 -2.68 -0.58 1.38
CA ILE A 60 -2.38 -1.74 0.54
C ILE A 60 -3.28 -1.68 -0.69
N ILE A 61 -2.70 -1.80 -1.89
CA ILE A 61 -3.44 -1.77 -3.15
C ILE A 61 -4.03 -3.15 -3.42
N LEU A 62 -5.36 -3.22 -3.49
CA LEU A 62 -6.11 -4.43 -3.80
C LEU A 62 -6.53 -4.50 -5.27
N ALA A 63 -6.84 -3.35 -5.87
CA ALA A 63 -7.24 -3.25 -7.27
C ALA A 63 -6.89 -1.87 -7.84
N GLY A 64 -6.70 -1.80 -9.16
CA GLY A 64 -6.34 -0.59 -9.88
C GLY A 64 -4.85 -0.29 -9.88
N GLU A 65 -4.51 0.88 -10.41
CA GLU A 65 -3.14 1.36 -10.62
C GLU A 65 -3.01 2.80 -10.13
N ALA A 66 -1.83 3.15 -9.62
CA ALA A 66 -1.52 4.49 -9.14
C ALA A 66 -0.12 4.93 -9.54
N SER A 67 0.09 6.23 -9.71
CA SER A 67 1.39 6.82 -9.96
C SER A 67 1.96 7.49 -8.71
N VAL A 68 3.26 7.34 -8.49
CA VAL A 68 4.01 8.10 -7.48
C VAL A 68 4.57 9.37 -8.10
N VAL A 69 4.24 10.53 -7.52
CA VAL A 69 4.63 11.85 -8.04
C VAL A 69 5.39 12.62 -6.95
N ALA A 70 6.70 12.79 -7.13
CA ALA A 70 7.56 13.51 -6.18
C ALA A 70 7.35 15.04 -6.23
N GLN A 71 7.04 15.57 -7.42
CA GLN A 71 6.72 16.98 -7.68
C GLN A 71 5.70 17.07 -8.83
N LYS A 72 4.77 18.02 -8.77
CA LYS A 72 3.65 18.13 -9.75
C LYS A 72 4.08 18.24 -11.22
N ASN A 73 5.28 18.76 -11.48
CA ASN A 73 5.77 19.03 -12.85
C ASN A 73 6.87 18.05 -13.28
N LEU A 74 7.09 16.97 -12.54
CA LEU A 74 8.04 15.92 -12.90
C LEU A 74 7.28 14.66 -13.35
N PRO A 75 7.87 13.85 -14.25
CA PRO A 75 7.32 12.55 -14.60
C PRO A 75 7.09 11.68 -13.35
N PRO A 76 6.07 10.80 -13.37
CA PRO A 76 5.89 9.80 -12.32
C PRO A 76 7.16 8.98 -12.09
N VAL A 77 7.47 8.72 -10.82
CA VAL A 77 8.63 7.91 -10.40
C VAL A 77 8.40 6.42 -10.68
N GLY A 78 7.12 6.02 -10.77
CA GLY A 78 6.71 4.67 -11.11
C GLY A 78 5.21 4.47 -10.98
N VAL A 79 4.74 3.35 -11.53
CA VAL A 79 3.36 2.87 -11.43
C VAL A 79 3.29 1.74 -10.40
N LEU A 80 2.28 1.81 -9.53
CA LEU A 80 1.99 0.87 -8.47
C LEU A 80 0.76 0.06 -8.82
N LYS A 81 0.82 -1.25 -8.54
CA LYS A 81 -0.19 -2.24 -8.92
C LYS A 81 -0.69 -3.02 -7.69
N PRO A 82 -1.70 -3.90 -7.83
CA PRO A 82 -2.15 -4.72 -6.71
C PRO A 82 -1.01 -5.50 -6.06
N GLY A 83 -0.97 -5.49 -4.73
CA GLY A 83 0.11 -6.06 -3.91
C GLY A 83 1.16 -5.05 -3.47
N TYR A 84 1.24 -3.87 -4.10
CA TYR A 84 2.05 -2.78 -3.59
C TYR A 84 1.35 -2.11 -2.39
N PHE A 85 2.16 -1.52 -1.53
CA PHE A 85 1.72 -0.68 -0.42
C PHE A 85 2.35 0.71 -0.51
N ILE A 86 1.69 1.71 0.07
CA ILE A 86 2.13 3.10 0.06
C ILE A 86 1.94 3.76 1.41
N GLY A 87 2.73 4.81 1.65
CA GLY A 87 2.62 5.61 2.85
C GLY A 87 3.39 5.05 4.05
N GLU A 88 4.14 3.96 3.85
CA GLU A 88 4.94 3.29 4.87
C GLU A 88 5.95 4.23 5.55
N GLY A 89 6.55 5.16 4.81
CA GLY A 89 7.56 6.06 5.37
C GLY A 89 7.00 6.98 6.46
N ALA A 90 5.80 7.53 6.26
CA ALA A 90 5.12 8.34 7.28
C ALA A 90 4.55 7.47 8.41
N PHE A 91 4.08 6.27 8.07
CA PHE A 91 3.59 5.30 9.05
C PHE A 91 4.67 4.84 10.04
N ILE A 92 5.90 4.61 9.56
CA ILE A 92 7.03 4.13 10.36
C ILE A 92 7.73 5.28 11.08
N ASN A 93 8.07 6.35 10.35
CA ASN A 93 8.94 7.41 10.87
C ASN A 93 8.18 8.61 11.46
N ASN A 94 6.84 8.61 11.39
CA ASN A 94 5.99 9.73 11.79
C ASN A 94 6.36 11.07 11.11
N ASN A 95 6.91 10.99 9.90
CA ASN A 95 7.31 12.13 9.08
C ASN A 95 6.18 12.55 8.12
N PRO A 96 6.17 13.80 7.63
CA PRO A 96 5.28 14.20 6.54
C PRO A 96 5.45 13.34 5.28
N ARG A 97 4.38 13.19 4.49
CA ARG A 97 4.40 12.44 3.23
C ARG A 97 5.48 12.96 2.27
N SER A 98 6.41 12.08 1.86
CA SER A 98 7.55 12.43 1.00
C SER A 98 7.17 12.67 -0.47
N ALA A 99 6.12 12.00 -0.94
CA ALA A 99 5.61 12.08 -2.30
C ALA A 99 4.08 12.05 -2.32
N SER A 100 3.50 12.45 -3.45
CA SER A 100 2.08 12.25 -3.71
C SER A 100 1.84 10.91 -4.40
N VAL A 101 0.66 10.33 -4.20
CA VAL A 101 0.20 9.15 -4.93
C VAL A 101 -1.17 9.47 -5.53
N VAL A 102 -1.30 9.29 -6.84
CA VAL A 102 -2.51 9.60 -7.61
C VAL A 102 -3.05 8.31 -8.22
N ALA A 103 -4.35 8.07 -8.07
CA ALA A 103 -5.02 6.95 -8.71
C ALA A 103 -5.11 7.18 -10.23
N GLU A 104 -4.59 6.25 -11.03
CA GLU A 104 -4.70 6.30 -12.50
C GLU A 104 -6.00 5.66 -12.98
N THR A 105 -6.46 4.66 -12.24
CA THR A 105 -7.71 3.93 -12.48
C THR A 105 -8.56 3.92 -11.21
N PRO A 106 -9.84 3.51 -11.26
CA PRO A 106 -10.60 3.27 -10.04
C PRO A 106 -9.89 2.21 -9.17
N MET A 107 -9.64 2.56 -7.91
CA MET A 107 -8.87 1.72 -6.99
C MET A 107 -9.70 1.20 -5.82
N VAL A 108 -9.26 0.05 -5.32
CA VAL A 108 -9.66 -0.50 -4.01
C VAL A 108 -8.41 -0.63 -3.15
N LEU A 109 -8.49 -0.11 -1.93
CA LEU A 109 -7.38 -0.04 -0.99
C LEU A 109 -7.83 -0.56 0.38
N ILE A 110 -6.89 -1.12 1.13
CA ILE A 110 -7.02 -1.24 2.59
C ILE A 110 -6.29 -0.06 3.19
N ARG A 111 -6.88 0.62 4.18
CA ARG A 111 -6.21 1.61 5.02
C ARG A 111 -5.92 1.03 6.39
N LEU A 112 -4.69 1.23 6.87
CA LEU A 112 -4.23 0.78 8.17
C LEU A 112 -3.44 1.91 8.85
N ASP A 113 -3.84 2.26 10.06
CA ASP A 113 -3.08 3.13 10.95
C ASP A 113 -2.46 2.31 12.09
N GLN A 114 -1.70 2.97 12.97
CA GLN A 114 -1.01 2.32 14.08
C GLN A 114 -2.00 1.64 15.03
N GLU A 115 -3.14 2.28 15.31
CA GLU A 115 -4.18 1.72 16.17
C GLU A 115 -4.84 0.47 15.54
N SER A 116 -5.13 0.52 14.24
CA SER A 116 -5.67 -0.62 13.50
C SER A 116 -4.68 -1.78 13.49
N LEU A 117 -3.37 -1.50 13.33
CA LEU A 117 -2.35 -2.54 13.35
C LEU A 117 -2.32 -3.27 14.70
N LEU A 118 -2.49 -2.57 15.82
CA LEU A 118 -2.49 -3.18 17.17
C LEU A 118 -3.65 -4.16 17.40
N ARG A 119 -4.75 -4.03 16.65
CA ARG A 119 -5.92 -4.92 16.77
C ARG A 119 -5.69 -6.30 16.16
N PHE A 120 -4.73 -6.44 15.26
CA PHE A 120 -4.42 -7.75 14.68
C PHE A 120 -3.68 -8.65 15.67
N PRO A 121 -3.84 -9.98 15.57
CA PRO A 121 -2.97 -10.95 16.23
C PRO A 121 -1.48 -10.70 15.91
N SER A 122 -0.59 -11.02 16.85
CA SER A 122 0.85 -10.82 16.71
C SER A 122 1.42 -11.43 15.43
N SER A 123 1.01 -12.66 15.09
CA SER A 123 1.43 -13.35 13.87
C SER A 123 1.08 -12.59 12.58
N ILE A 124 -0.09 -11.95 12.54
CA ILE A 124 -0.51 -11.14 11.38
C ILE A 124 0.28 -9.83 11.35
N ARG A 125 0.49 -9.18 12.49
CA ARG A 125 1.31 -7.96 12.57
C ARG A 125 2.74 -8.22 12.09
N GLU A 126 3.34 -9.34 12.48
CA GLU A 126 4.67 -9.76 12.03
C GLU A 126 4.70 -9.93 10.51
N LYS A 127 3.75 -10.66 9.93
CA LYS A 127 3.68 -10.81 8.47
C LYS A 127 3.49 -9.50 7.73
N ILE A 128 2.69 -8.57 8.26
CA ILE A 128 2.56 -7.22 7.69
C ILE A 128 3.91 -6.50 7.70
N LYS A 129 4.65 -6.56 8.81
CA LYS A 129 5.99 -5.96 8.92
C LYS A 129 6.97 -6.62 7.95
N ASP A 130 6.96 -7.94 7.83
CA ASP A 130 7.81 -8.68 6.89
C ASP A 130 7.54 -8.24 5.45
N GLN A 131 6.26 -8.10 5.06
CA GLN A 131 5.90 -7.61 3.74
C GLN A 131 6.37 -6.17 3.48
N ILE A 132 6.36 -5.31 4.51
CA ILE A 132 6.91 -3.97 4.40
C ILE A 132 8.43 -4.03 4.21
N ILE A 133 9.14 -4.80 5.02
CA ILE A 133 10.60 -4.95 4.96
C ILE A 133 11.03 -5.48 3.59
N GLU A 134 10.44 -6.58 3.15
CA GLU A 134 10.72 -7.20 1.84
C GLU A 134 10.38 -6.24 0.69
N GLY A 135 9.22 -5.59 0.75
CA GLY A 135 8.81 -4.64 -0.28
C GLY A 135 9.73 -3.43 -0.36
N MET A 136 10.22 -2.91 0.77
CA MET A 136 11.19 -1.82 0.79
C MET A 136 12.57 -2.26 0.28
N ALA A 137 13.05 -3.44 0.67
CA ALA A 137 14.31 -3.99 0.19
C ALA A 137 14.31 -4.13 -1.34
N ASN A 138 13.24 -4.68 -1.90
CA ASN A 138 13.07 -4.80 -3.35
C ASN A 138 13.06 -3.43 -4.04
N ARG A 139 12.36 -2.44 -3.48
CA ARG A 139 12.35 -1.07 -4.05
C ARG A 139 13.73 -0.41 -4.05
N ILE A 140 14.52 -0.61 -3.00
CA ILE A 140 15.89 -0.10 -2.92
C ILE A 140 16.76 -0.78 -3.98
N ALA A 141 16.66 -2.09 -4.14
CA ALA A 141 17.38 -2.83 -5.18
C ALA A 141 17.00 -2.34 -6.59
N ASP A 142 15.71 -2.19 -6.88
CA ASP A 142 15.20 -1.67 -8.15
C ASP A 142 15.68 -0.25 -8.43
N MET A 143 15.71 0.60 -7.40
CA MET A 143 16.17 1.98 -7.50
C MET A 143 17.68 2.03 -7.78
N ASN A 144 18.47 1.27 -7.03
CA ASN A 144 19.91 1.18 -7.23
C ASN A 144 20.28 0.66 -8.62
N ALA A 145 19.56 -0.37 -9.10
CA ALA A 145 19.76 -0.89 -10.46
C ALA A 145 19.52 0.18 -11.54
N LYS A 146 18.49 1.01 -11.37
CA LYS A 146 18.23 2.14 -12.27
C LYS A 146 19.36 3.17 -12.24
N TYR A 147 19.86 3.56 -11.06
CA TYR A 147 20.98 4.50 -10.95
C TYR A 147 22.25 3.97 -11.64
N LEU A 148 22.61 2.71 -11.40
CA LEU A 148 23.79 2.10 -12.04
C LEU A 148 23.68 2.01 -13.56
N SER A 149 22.46 1.85 -14.09
CA SER A 149 22.23 1.84 -15.54
C SER A 149 22.34 3.21 -16.21
N VAL A 150 22.24 4.30 -15.44
CA VAL A 150 22.36 5.68 -15.95
C VAL A 150 23.81 6.16 -16.00
N ASP A 151 24.66 5.74 -15.05
CA ASP A 151 26.10 6.07 -15.03
C ASP A 151 26.93 5.34 -16.09
N SER A 152 26.32 4.40 -16.83
CA SER A 152 26.97 3.62 -17.89
C SER A 152 26.86 4.25 -19.30
N ARG A 153 26.51 5.54 -19.40
CA ARG A 153 26.40 6.31 -20.65
C ARG A 153 27.17 7.62 -20.56
#